data_AF-A0A0W0S5Q0-F1
#
_entry.id   AF-A0A0W0S5Q0-F1
#
_cell.length_a   1.000
_cell.length_b   1.000
_cell.length_c   1.000
_cell.angle_alpha   90.00
_cell.angle_beta   90.00
_cell.angle_gamma   90.00
#
_symmetry.space_group_name_H-M   'P 1'
#
loop_
_entity.id
_entity.type
_entity.pdbx_description
1 polymer ?
#
loop_
_entity_poly.entity_id
_entity_poly.type
_entity_poly.pdbx_seq_one_letter_code
_entity_poly.pdbx_strand_id
1 'polypeptide(L)' 'MLTGAFIFLIIAIISGYITYKGTDPSSIYHAKIVFYVATVLFLILLIIYFLTPAPPVATQVINPLLQ' A
#
# COMPACT_ATOMS: atom_id res chain seq x y z
N MET A 1 -3.80 0.81 -6.75
CA MET A 1 -3.31 1.66 -5.64
C MET A 1 -3.42 0.93 -4.30
N LEU A 2 -4.64 0.54 -3.87
CA LEU A 2 -4.85 -0.15 -2.60
C LEU A 2 -4.19 -1.54 -2.52
N THR A 3 -4.26 -2.34 -3.60
CA THR A 3 -3.56 -3.64 -3.70
C THR A 3 -2.05 -3.52 -3.49
N GLY A 4 -1.43 -2.46 -4.04
CA GLY A 4 -0.01 -2.19 -3.85
C GLY A 4 0.33 -1.84 -2.40
N ALA A 5 -0.50 -1.03 -1.75
CA ALA A 5 -0.35 -0.72 -0.33
C ALA A 5 -0.41 -2.01 0.53
N PHE A 6 -1.35 -2.90 0.27
CA PHE A 6 -1.45 -4.17 1.00
C PHE A 6 -0.22 -5.09 0.82
N ILE A 7 0.43 -5.09 -0.34
CA ILE A 7 1.69 -5.83 -0.54
C ILE A 7 2.78 -5.29 0.39
N PHE A 8 2.93 -3.96 0.46
CA PHE A 8 3.90 -3.33 1.39
C PHE A 8 3.55 -3.61 2.85
N LEU A 9 2.27 -3.67 3.20
CA LEU A 9 1.82 -4.03 4.54
C LEU A 9 2.25 -5.46 4.92
N ILE A 10 2.09 -6.43 4.01
CA ILE A 10 2.51 -7.82 4.25
C ILE A 10 4.03 -7.90 4.47
N ILE A 11 4.81 -7.19 3.64
CA ILE A 11 6.28 -7.13 3.78
C ILE A 11 6.68 -6.51 5.12
N ALA A 12 6.00 -5.44 5.56
CA ALA A 12 6.22 -4.84 6.87
C ALA A 12 5.91 -5.84 8.00
N ILE A 13 4.82 -6.59 7.91
CA ILE A 13 4.47 -7.61 8.92
C ILE A 13 5.55 -8.70 9.00
N ILE A 14 6.01 -9.22 7.85
CA ILE A 14 7.02 -10.29 7.80
C ILE A 14 8.37 -9.80 8.35
N SER A 15 8.81 -8.61 7.93
CA SER A 15 10.08 -8.03 8.43
C SER A 15 10.01 -7.67 9.91
N GLY A 16 8.88 -7.17 10.40
CA GLY A 16 8.63 -6.94 11.82
C GLY A 16 8.66 -8.24 12.63
N TYR A 17 8.07 -9.31 12.11
CA TYR A 17 8.11 -10.63 12.72
C TYR A 17 9.55 -11.17 12.84
N ILE A 18 10.34 -11.07 11.77
CA ILE A 18 11.76 -11.47 11.78
C ILE A 18 12.56 -10.64 12.81
N THR A 19 12.31 -9.34 12.86
CA THR A 19 12.93 -8.42 13.82
C THR A 19 12.59 -8.79 15.27
N TYR A 20 11.33 -9.16 15.54
CA TYR A 20 10.86 -9.55 16.88
C TYR A 20 11.43 -10.91 17.32
N LYS A 21 11.47 -11.89 16.41
CA LYS A 21 11.92 -13.25 16.74
C LYS A 21 13.42 -13.34 17.00
N GLY A 22 14.20 -12.37 16.50
CA GLY A 22 15.61 -12.22 16.82
C GLY A 22 16.48 -13.41 16.46
N THR A 23 16.10 -14.16 15.41
CA THR A 23 16.77 -15.42 15.05
C THR A 23 18.25 -15.26 14.70
N ASP A 24 18.64 -14.13 14.10
CA ASP A 24 20.04 -13.80 13.80
C ASP A 24 20.34 -12.30 14.01
N PRO A 25 21.36 -11.91 14.80
CA PRO A 25 21.68 -10.51 15.07
C PRO A 25 21.99 -9.66 13.84
N SER A 26 22.62 -10.27 12.82
CA SER A 26 22.93 -9.62 11.54
C SER A 26 21.67 -9.37 10.69
N SER A 27 20.68 -10.25 10.81
CA SER A 27 19.41 -10.17 10.07
C SER A 27 18.49 -9.08 10.63
N ILE A 28 18.55 -8.81 11.95
CA ILE A 28 17.73 -7.80 12.62
C ILE A 28 17.93 -6.39 12.03
N TYR A 29 19.17 -5.99 11.75
CA TYR A 29 19.45 -4.67 11.18
C TYR A 29 18.83 -4.51 9.79
N HIS A 30 19.00 -5.51 8.92
CA HIS A 30 18.42 -5.52 7.59
C HIS A 30 16.89 -5.56 7.64
N ALA A 31 16.32 -6.41 8.49
CA ALA A 31 14.87 -6.52 8.68
C ALA A 31 14.25 -5.21 9.20
N LYS A 32 14.92 -4.49 10.11
CA LYS A 32 14.48 -3.16 10.55
C LYS A 32 14.47 -2.14 9.42
N ILE A 33 15.50 -2.10 8.57
CA ILE A 33 15.54 -1.19 7.42
C ILE A 33 14.39 -1.47 6.48
N VAL A 34 14.18 -2.75 6.12
CA VAL A 34 13.08 -3.19 5.26
C VAL A 34 11.73 -2.82 5.88
N PHE A 35 11.57 -3.02 7.19
CA PHE A 35 10.37 -2.63 7.92
C PHE A 35 10.07 -1.14 7.77
N TYR A 36 11.02 -0.26 8.07
CA TYR A 36 10.81 1.19 7.98
C TYR A 36 10.48 1.63 6.55
N VAL A 37 11.22 1.14 5.55
CA VAL A 37 10.97 1.49 4.14
C VAL A 37 9.60 1.01 3.68
N ALA A 38 9.23 -0.24 3.98
CA ALA A 38 7.93 -0.78 3.62
C ALA A 38 6.78 -0.04 4.31
N THR A 39 6.91 0.31 5.59
CA THR A 39 5.91 1.10 6.32
C THR A 39 5.74 2.50 5.73
N VAL A 40 6.84 3.19 5.40
CA VAL A 40 6.77 4.52 4.78
C VAL A 40 6.06 4.45 3.42
N LEU A 41 6.42 3.49 2.56
CA LEU A 41 5.77 3.30 1.26
C LEU A 41 4.29 2.94 1.40
N PHE A 42 3.94 2.10 2.37
CA PHE A 42 2.55 1.79 2.69
C PHE A 42 1.77 3.05 3.05
N LEU A 43 2.29 3.87 3.97
CA LEU A 43 1.63 5.10 4.40
C LEU A 43 1.46 6.10 3.25
N ILE A 44 2.50 6.30 2.43
CA ILE A 44 2.41 7.18 1.26
C ILE A 44 1.31 6.70 0.30
N LEU A 45 1.30 5.41 -0.05
CA LEU A 45 0.28 4.85 -0.94
C LEU A 45 -1.13 4.93 -0.35
N LEU A 46 -1.26 4.75 0.95
CA LEU A 46 -2.53 4.85 1.67
C LEU A 46 -3.05 6.29 1.64
N ILE A 47 -2.19 7.27 1.94
CA ILE A 47 -2.50 8.70 1.87
C ILE A 47 -2.93 9.07 0.45
N ILE A 48 -2.14 8.71 -0.57
CA ILE A 48 -2.49 8.99 -1.96
C ILE A 48 -3.86 8.42 -2.29
N TYR A 49 -4.13 7.15 -1.93
CA TYR A 49 -5.42 6.51 -2.18
C TYR A 49 -6.60 7.29 -1.60
N PHE A 50 -6.49 7.78 -0.36
CA PHE A 50 -7.54 8.58 0.29
C PHE A 50 -7.70 9.99 -0.30
N LEU A 51 -6.62 10.56 -0.85
CA LEU A 51 -6.62 11.92 -1.42
C LEU A 51 -6.94 11.94 -2.93
N THR A 52 -6.84 10.83 -3.65
CA THR A 52 -7.24 10.75 -5.06
C THR A 52 -8.75 10.68 -5.20
N PRO A 53 -9.39 11.66 -5.87
CA PRO A 53 -10.82 11.59 -6.17
C PRO A 53 -11.12 10.45 -7.14
N ALA A 54 -12.30 9.83 -6.99
CA ALA A 54 -12.75 8.79 -7.89
C ALA A 54 -12.83 9.32 -9.33
N PRO A 55 -12.49 8.52 -10.35
CA PRO A 55 -12.68 8.91 -11.74
C PRO A 55 -14.14 9.33 -11.97
N PRO A 56 -14.39 10.41 -12.72
CA PRO A 56 -15.75 10.81 -13.06
C PRO A 56 -16.44 9.64 -13.75
N VAL A 57 -17.57 9.21 -13.20
CA VAL A 57 -18.41 8.19 -13.83
C VAL A 57 -18.84 8.74 -15.18
N ALA A 58 -18.57 8.01 -16.26
CA ALA A 58 -19.01 8.40 -17.59
C ALA A 58 -20.54 8.47 -17.58
N THR A 59 -21.09 9.68 -17.52
CA THR A 59 -22.52 9.91 -17.70
C THR A 59 -22.81 9.52 -19.15
N GLN A 60 -23.48 8.39 -19.34
CA GLN A 60 -24.03 8.06 -20.65
C GLN A 60 -24.95 9.21 -21.02
N VAL A 61 -24.56 10.00 -22.03
CA VAL A 61 -25.42 11.00 -22.64
C VAL A 61 -26.49 10.20 -23.37
N ILE A 62 -27.60 9.90 -22.68
CA ILE A 62 -28.78 9.33 -23.31
C ILE A 62 -29.27 10.41 -24.27
N ASN A 63 -29.10 10.18 -25.56
CA ASN A 63 -29.61 11.07 -26.59
C ASN A 63 -31.14 10.92 -26.61
N PRO A 64 -31.90 11.95 -26.20
CA PRO A 64 -33.36 11.86 -26.14
C PRO A 64 -34.00 11.77 -27.54
N LEU A 65 -33.22 11.92 -28.62
CA LEU A 65 -33.68 11.86 -30.02
C LEU A 65 -33.52 10.47 -30.66
N LEU A 66 -33.02 9.48 -29.92
CA LEU A 66 -32.83 8.10 -30.37
C LEU A 66 -33.85 7.11 -29.75
N GLN A 67 -34.96 7.64 -29.21
CA GLN A 67 -36.10 6.87 -28.69
C GLN A 67 -37.18 6.65 -29.76
#